data_AF-A0AAW5E494-F1
#
_entry.id   AF-A0AAW5E494-F1
#
_cell.length_a   1.000
_cell.length_b   1.000
_cell.length_c   1.000
_cell.angle_alpha   90.00
_cell.angle_beta   90.00
_cell.angle_gamma   90.00
#
_symmetry.space_group_name_H-M   'P 1'
#
loop_
_entity.id
_entity.type
_entity.pdbx_description
1 polymer ?
#
loop_
_entity_poly.entity_id
_entity_poly.type
_entity_poly.pdbx_seq_one_letter_code
_entity_poly.pdbx_strand_id
1 'polypeptide(L)'
;PGVTGAPGPTGAPGVTGAPGVTGAPGVTGAPGPTGAPGVTGAPGVTGAPGVTGAPGVTGAPGPTGASGPTGAPGPTGPGVTENSMFAANTTGGIINVILGGTDVPLPDIQNLDDFTVDATNTTFTVPATGRYYISYQINTTAAVLAGSRLLLNGTTPIPGSIISPAVGISQYNNDVIVDLTAGDTITLQLFGLAAVVTLVGGGATGAALTIIRVE
;
A
#
# COMPACT_ATOMS: atom_id res chain seq x y z
N PRO A 1 34.84 -24.53 55.78
CA PRO A 1 33.45 -24.38 55.27
C PRO A 1 32.97 -22.94 55.41
N GLY A 2 32.29 -22.42 54.38
CA GLY A 2 31.70 -21.08 54.34
C GLY A 2 31.04 -20.90 52.97
N VAL A 3 29.73 -20.65 52.94
CA VAL A 3 28.91 -20.69 51.73
C VAL A 3 28.63 -19.30 51.15
N THR A 4 28.47 -19.22 49.83
CA THR A 4 28.19 -17.97 49.10
C THR A 4 26.72 -17.55 49.21
N GLY A 5 26.46 -16.25 49.44
CA GLY A 5 25.13 -15.64 49.40
C GLY A 5 24.71 -15.16 48.00
N ALA A 6 23.40 -15.11 47.74
CA ALA A 6 22.83 -14.84 46.41
C ALA A 6 22.75 -13.33 46.03
N PRO A 7 22.63 -12.98 44.72
CA PRO A 7 22.51 -11.60 44.26
C PRO A 7 21.21 -10.89 44.67
N GLY A 8 21.27 -9.56 44.81
CA GLY A 8 20.11 -8.69 45.06
C GLY A 8 19.38 -8.24 43.76
N PRO A 9 18.09 -7.86 43.85
CA PRO A 9 17.26 -7.56 42.68
C PRO A 9 17.45 -6.16 42.09
N THR A 10 17.10 -6.01 40.81
CA THR A 10 17.12 -4.76 40.03
C THR A 10 16.01 -3.78 40.43
N GLY A 11 16.30 -2.48 40.45
CA GLY A 11 15.34 -1.41 40.76
C GLY A 11 14.32 -1.11 39.63
N ALA A 12 13.18 -0.53 40.00
CA ALA A 12 12.04 -0.29 39.09
C ALA A 12 12.14 1.03 38.29
N PRO A 13 11.47 1.14 37.12
CA PRO A 13 11.38 2.38 36.33
C PRO A 13 10.62 3.52 37.03
N GLY A 14 10.96 4.77 36.69
CA GLY A 14 10.27 5.98 37.14
C GLY A 14 8.99 6.32 36.35
N VAL A 15 8.11 7.14 36.94
CA VAL A 15 6.75 7.45 36.42
C VAL A 15 6.63 8.84 35.76
N THR A 16 5.66 8.97 34.86
CA THR A 16 5.39 10.12 33.97
C THR A 16 4.82 11.36 34.68
N GLY A 17 5.19 12.56 34.23
CA GLY A 17 4.61 13.85 34.67
C GLY A 17 3.37 14.30 33.85
N ALA A 18 2.47 15.08 34.48
CA ALA A 18 1.19 15.50 33.90
C ALA A 18 1.22 16.88 33.19
N PRO A 19 0.24 17.22 32.31
CA PRO A 19 0.26 18.44 31.46
C PRO A 19 -0.26 19.72 32.15
N GLY A 20 -0.03 20.88 31.53
CA GLY A 20 -0.59 22.19 31.93
C GLY A 20 -1.07 23.07 30.75
N VAL A 21 -2.06 23.96 31.00
CA VAL A 21 -2.86 24.72 30.01
C VAL A 21 -3.46 26.02 30.63
N THR A 22 -3.91 27.08 29.94
CA THR A 22 -3.66 27.65 28.59
C THR A 22 -4.25 29.08 28.48
N GLY A 23 -3.45 30.10 28.11
CA GLY A 23 -3.88 31.46 27.69
C GLY A 23 -4.44 32.39 28.80
N ALA A 24 -4.59 33.72 28.64
CA ALA A 24 -4.20 34.76 27.64
C ALA A 24 -4.45 36.15 28.31
N PRO A 25 -4.44 37.36 27.67
CA PRO A 25 -3.78 37.87 26.46
C PRO A 25 -2.85 39.10 26.74
N GLY A 26 -2.29 39.73 25.67
CA GLY A 26 -1.12 40.64 25.69
C GLY A 26 -1.25 42.10 26.19
N VAL A 27 -0.17 42.88 26.00
CA VAL A 27 -0.03 44.30 26.42
C VAL A 27 0.62 45.20 25.34
N THR A 28 0.39 46.51 25.47
CA THR A 28 0.55 47.59 24.46
C THR A 28 2.00 48.00 24.14
N GLY A 29 2.21 48.62 22.95
CA GLY A 29 3.52 48.86 22.32
C GLY A 29 4.33 50.10 22.75
N ALA A 30 5.46 50.31 22.06
CA ALA A 30 6.65 51.04 22.53
C ALA A 30 6.87 52.47 21.98
N PRO A 31 7.63 53.31 22.72
CA PRO A 31 8.44 54.41 22.17
C PRO A 31 9.97 54.11 22.13
N GLY A 32 10.72 54.87 21.32
CA GLY A 32 12.12 54.57 20.92
C GLY A 32 13.26 55.24 21.73
N PRO A 33 14.53 55.09 21.26
CA PRO A 33 15.74 55.42 22.03
C PRO A 33 16.27 56.85 21.84
N THR A 34 17.14 57.31 22.75
CA THR A 34 18.06 58.47 22.57
C THR A 34 19.32 58.28 23.43
N GLY A 35 20.48 58.81 23.00
CA GLY A 35 21.82 58.42 23.50
C GLY A 35 22.46 59.29 24.59
N ALA A 36 23.73 58.98 24.91
CA ALA A 36 24.64 59.64 25.87
C ALA A 36 25.73 60.47 25.11
N PRO A 37 26.76 61.11 25.72
CA PRO A 37 27.19 61.16 27.14
C PRO A 37 27.68 62.55 27.67
N GLY A 38 28.24 62.59 28.90
CA GLY A 38 28.98 63.74 29.49
C GLY A 38 29.87 63.32 30.68
N VAL A 39 30.95 64.07 30.98
CA VAL A 39 32.09 63.62 31.84
C VAL A 39 32.26 64.32 33.20
N THR A 40 33.20 63.80 34.01
CA THR A 40 33.39 63.82 35.48
C THR A 40 33.77 65.13 36.19
N GLY A 41 33.34 65.27 37.45
CA GLY A 41 33.92 66.13 38.52
C GLY A 41 33.53 65.60 39.93
N ALA A 42 34.35 65.84 40.97
CA ALA A 42 34.26 65.19 42.31
C ALA A 42 34.31 66.22 43.48
N PRO A 43 34.37 65.82 44.78
CA PRO A 43 33.51 64.92 45.58
C PRO A 43 32.94 65.60 46.87
N GLY A 44 31.94 65.02 47.56
CA GLY A 44 31.61 65.45 48.94
C GLY A 44 30.30 64.96 49.62
N VAL A 45 30.41 63.87 50.42
CA VAL A 45 29.65 63.46 51.64
C VAL A 45 28.11 63.22 51.68
N THR A 46 27.75 62.29 52.58
CA THR A 46 26.47 61.61 52.94
C THR A 46 25.43 62.50 53.67
N GLY A 47 24.10 62.26 53.69
CA GLY A 47 23.20 61.28 53.04
C GLY A 47 21.80 61.17 53.71
N ALA A 48 20.97 60.19 53.27
CA ALA A 48 19.60 59.78 53.72
C ALA A 48 18.38 60.51 53.10
N PRO A 49 17.14 59.91 53.10
CA PRO A 49 16.71 58.52 53.32
C PRO A 49 16.24 57.80 52.02
N GLY A 50 15.77 56.54 52.12
CA GLY A 50 15.55 55.63 50.99
C GLY A 50 14.28 55.83 50.13
N VAL A 51 14.28 55.24 48.93
CA VAL A 51 13.21 55.28 47.93
C VAL A 51 12.69 53.88 47.59
N THR A 52 11.41 53.79 47.20
CA THR A 52 10.70 52.56 46.82
C THR A 52 11.43 51.76 45.73
N GLY A 53 11.62 50.46 45.96
CA GLY A 53 12.31 49.56 45.02
C GLY A 53 11.59 49.41 43.68
N ALA A 54 12.35 49.34 42.59
CA ALA A 54 11.83 49.18 41.24
C ALA A 54 11.24 47.77 40.99
N PRO A 55 10.30 47.61 40.03
CA PRO A 55 9.79 46.30 39.61
C PRO A 55 10.91 45.35 39.16
N GLY A 56 10.76 44.06 39.49
CA GLY A 56 11.75 43.03 39.19
C GLY A 56 11.94 42.79 37.69
N VAL A 57 13.15 42.38 37.30
CA VAL A 57 13.48 42.01 35.92
C VAL A 57 12.89 40.64 35.56
N THR A 58 12.20 40.56 34.42
CA THR A 58 11.74 39.29 33.85
C THR A 58 12.95 38.46 33.39
N GLY A 59 13.01 37.20 33.80
CA GLY A 59 14.08 36.29 33.37
C GLY A 59 14.08 36.04 31.85
N ALA A 60 15.26 35.85 31.27
CA ALA A 60 15.40 35.55 29.85
C ALA A 60 14.77 34.18 29.51
N PRO A 61 14.14 34.02 28.34
CA PRO A 61 13.70 32.71 27.85
C PRO A 61 14.85 31.71 27.77
N GLY A 62 14.59 30.45 28.14
CA GLY A 62 15.54 29.35 27.96
C GLY A 62 15.82 29.07 26.48
N PRO A 63 16.98 28.46 26.15
CA PRO A 63 17.32 28.15 24.77
C PRO A 63 16.34 27.12 24.16
N THR A 64 15.99 27.32 22.90
CA THR A 64 15.21 26.35 22.11
C THR A 64 15.97 25.04 22.03
N GLY A 65 15.31 23.92 22.35
CA GLY A 65 15.89 22.59 22.20
C GLY A 65 16.26 22.28 20.74
N ALA A 66 17.34 21.55 20.53
CA ALA A 66 17.77 21.15 19.19
C ALA A 66 16.71 20.27 18.51
N SER A 67 16.51 20.46 17.20
CA SER A 67 15.68 19.57 16.39
C SER A 67 16.18 18.13 16.48
N GLY A 68 15.26 17.18 16.66
CA GLY A 68 15.59 15.76 16.62
C GLY A 68 16.14 15.33 15.24
N PRO A 69 16.93 14.26 15.17
CA PRO A 69 17.45 13.76 13.90
C PRO A 69 16.31 13.34 12.98
N THR A 70 16.45 13.61 11.68
CA THR A 70 15.58 13.07 10.64
C THR A 70 15.59 11.54 10.75
N GLY A 71 14.40 10.92 10.77
CA GLY A 71 14.29 9.46 10.74
C GLY A 71 15.00 8.89 9.52
N ALA A 72 15.59 7.69 9.66
CA ALA A 72 16.16 6.99 8.53
C ALA A 72 15.09 6.79 7.43
N PRO A 73 15.46 6.84 6.13
CA PRO A 73 14.56 6.42 5.07
C PRO A 73 13.94 5.06 5.39
N GLY A 74 12.64 4.92 5.13
CA GLY A 74 12.00 3.61 5.21
C GLY A 74 12.69 2.61 4.28
N PRO A 75 12.59 1.30 4.53
CA PRO A 75 13.13 0.32 3.61
C PRO A 75 12.54 0.56 2.21
N THR A 76 13.39 0.56 1.19
CA THR A 76 12.94 0.44 -0.19
C THR A 76 12.03 -0.79 -0.25
N GLY A 77 10.83 -0.65 -0.80
CA GLY A 77 9.98 -1.81 -1.08
C GLY A 77 10.71 -2.82 -1.97
N PRO A 78 10.27 -4.10 -2.00
CA PRO A 78 10.86 -5.09 -2.90
C PRO A 78 10.95 -4.53 -4.32
N GLY A 79 12.14 -4.62 -4.91
CA GLY A 79 12.43 -4.00 -6.20
C GLY A 79 11.69 -4.75 -7.30
N VAL A 80 10.69 -4.11 -7.90
CA VAL A 80 9.86 -4.68 -8.95
C VAL A 80 10.64 -4.89 -10.26
N THR A 81 11.34 -6.03 -10.33
CA THR A 81 11.63 -6.75 -11.57
C THR A 81 10.83 -8.05 -11.55
N GLU A 82 9.53 -7.92 -11.36
CA GLU A 82 8.60 -9.03 -11.13
C GLU A 82 7.82 -9.32 -12.41
N ASN A 83 7.87 -10.57 -12.86
CA ASN A 83 7.28 -10.97 -14.14
C ASN A 83 5.77 -10.67 -14.14
N SER A 84 5.30 -10.03 -15.21
CA SER A 84 3.89 -9.69 -15.38
C SER A 84 3.43 -9.91 -16.81
N MET A 85 2.17 -10.29 -16.99
CA MET A 85 1.57 -10.47 -18.30
C MET A 85 0.14 -9.93 -18.37
N PHE A 86 -0.23 -9.48 -19.58
CA PHE A 86 -1.57 -9.09 -19.96
C PHE A 86 -1.94 -9.76 -21.29
N ALA A 87 -3.11 -10.40 -21.29
CA ALA A 87 -3.65 -11.17 -22.39
C ALA A 87 -5.12 -10.77 -22.63
N ALA A 88 -5.52 -10.51 -23.88
CA ALA A 88 -6.92 -10.15 -24.18
C ALA A 88 -7.47 -10.68 -25.51
N ASN A 89 -8.80 -10.82 -25.53
CA ASN A 89 -9.63 -11.00 -26.70
C ASN A 89 -10.51 -9.75 -26.88
N THR A 90 -10.31 -9.01 -27.97
CA THR A 90 -11.08 -7.83 -28.39
C THR A 90 -11.75 -8.01 -29.75
N THR A 91 -11.40 -9.09 -30.49
CA THR A 91 -12.09 -9.53 -31.70
C THR A 91 -13.47 -10.11 -31.37
N GLY A 92 -13.59 -10.77 -30.21
CA GLY A 92 -14.78 -11.50 -29.75
C GLY A 92 -14.77 -12.95 -30.25
N GLY A 93 -15.95 -13.50 -30.51
CA GLY A 93 -16.14 -14.83 -31.08
C GLY A 93 -17.06 -15.74 -30.27
N ILE A 94 -17.29 -16.95 -30.78
CA ILE A 94 -18.18 -17.94 -30.16
C ILE A 94 -17.36 -18.96 -29.38
N ILE A 95 -17.71 -19.15 -28.12
CA ILE A 95 -17.21 -20.22 -27.24
C ILE A 95 -18.36 -21.21 -27.02
N ASN A 96 -18.19 -22.43 -27.52
CA ASN A 96 -19.10 -23.53 -27.24
C ASN A 96 -18.71 -24.15 -25.90
N VAL A 97 -19.39 -23.74 -24.82
CA VAL A 97 -19.17 -24.26 -23.47
C VAL A 97 -19.71 -25.69 -23.41
N ILE A 98 -18.84 -26.64 -23.06
CA ILE A 98 -19.20 -28.05 -22.83
C ILE A 98 -19.17 -28.39 -21.33
N LEU A 99 -19.66 -29.59 -20.97
CA LEU A 99 -19.78 -30.03 -19.57
C LEU A 99 -18.44 -30.06 -18.80
N GLY A 100 -17.32 -30.27 -19.49
CA GLY A 100 -15.97 -30.19 -18.89
C GLY A 100 -15.43 -28.76 -18.72
N GLY A 101 -16.11 -27.77 -19.28
CA GLY A 101 -15.60 -26.43 -19.53
C GLY A 101 -14.93 -26.29 -20.91
N THR A 102 -14.77 -25.05 -21.35
CA THR A 102 -14.12 -24.65 -22.59
C THR A 102 -13.22 -23.45 -22.31
N ASP A 103 -11.96 -23.57 -22.69
CA ASP A 103 -10.94 -22.54 -22.43
C ASP A 103 -11.20 -21.29 -23.28
N VAL A 104 -10.85 -20.12 -22.74
CA VAL A 104 -11.14 -18.81 -23.32
C VAL A 104 -9.89 -18.32 -24.07
N PRO A 105 -9.90 -18.26 -25.42
CA PRO A 105 -8.75 -17.78 -26.18
C PRO A 105 -8.60 -16.27 -26.05
N LEU A 106 -7.36 -15.81 -25.84
CA LEU A 106 -6.98 -14.41 -25.69
C LEU A 106 -5.96 -14.01 -26.78
N PRO A 107 -6.31 -13.96 -28.07
CA PRO A 107 -5.32 -13.88 -29.15
C PRO A 107 -4.86 -12.47 -29.54
N ASP A 108 -5.57 -11.40 -29.14
CA ASP A 108 -5.50 -10.12 -29.85
C ASP A 108 -4.46 -9.13 -29.28
N ILE A 109 -4.37 -9.04 -27.94
CA ILE A 109 -3.41 -8.16 -27.26
C ILE A 109 -2.65 -9.01 -26.26
N GLN A 110 -1.32 -9.07 -26.44
CA GLN A 110 -0.41 -9.86 -25.63
C GLN A 110 0.80 -9.02 -25.25
N ASN A 111 1.00 -8.84 -23.95
CA ASN A 111 2.25 -8.38 -23.36
C ASN A 111 2.66 -9.43 -22.33
N LEU A 112 3.63 -10.28 -22.67
CA LEU A 112 3.90 -11.51 -21.92
C LEU A 112 5.11 -11.44 -20.99
N ASP A 113 6.00 -10.46 -21.13
CA ASP A 113 7.30 -10.48 -20.44
C ASP A 113 8.01 -11.84 -20.67
N ASP A 114 8.41 -12.57 -19.61
CA ASP A 114 8.97 -13.94 -19.73
C ASP A 114 7.90 -15.06 -19.74
N PHE A 115 6.60 -14.77 -19.61
CA PHE A 115 5.56 -15.79 -19.73
C PHE A 115 5.52 -16.36 -21.15
N THR A 116 5.15 -17.63 -21.27
CA THR A 116 4.88 -18.26 -22.57
C THR A 116 3.42 -18.67 -22.69
N VAL A 117 2.91 -18.75 -23.91
CA VAL A 117 1.51 -19.14 -24.18
C VAL A 117 1.46 -20.27 -25.21
N ASP A 118 0.46 -21.14 -25.10
CA ASP A 118 0.17 -22.17 -26.09
C ASP A 118 -0.26 -21.58 -27.46
N ALA A 119 -0.20 -22.40 -28.50
CA ALA A 119 -0.56 -21.97 -29.87
C ALA A 119 -2.04 -21.56 -30.04
N THR A 120 -2.88 -21.90 -29.07
CA THR A 120 -4.31 -21.55 -29.01
C THR A 120 -4.60 -20.27 -28.22
N ASN A 121 -3.59 -19.66 -27.59
CA ASN A 121 -3.70 -18.46 -26.75
C ASN A 121 -4.65 -18.64 -25.55
N THR A 122 -4.65 -19.84 -24.97
CA THR A 122 -5.54 -20.30 -23.89
C THR A 122 -4.80 -20.62 -22.59
N THR A 123 -3.53 -21.07 -22.68
CA THR A 123 -2.76 -21.59 -21.55
C THR A 123 -1.47 -20.82 -21.39
N PHE A 124 -1.29 -20.17 -20.25
CA PHE A 124 -0.15 -19.30 -19.96
C PHE A 124 0.78 -19.96 -18.94
N THR A 125 2.05 -20.12 -19.26
CA THR A 125 3.06 -20.79 -18.42
C THR A 125 3.83 -19.77 -17.60
N VAL A 126 3.91 -19.99 -16.29
CA VAL A 126 4.55 -19.13 -15.31
C VAL A 126 6.08 -19.24 -15.40
N PRO A 127 6.83 -18.13 -15.52
CA PRO A 127 8.29 -18.17 -15.70
C PRO A 127 9.08 -18.43 -14.41
N ALA A 128 8.53 -18.08 -13.23
CA ALA A 128 9.23 -18.12 -11.96
C ALA A 128 8.35 -18.63 -10.81
N THR A 129 8.96 -19.25 -9.80
CA THR A 129 8.26 -19.56 -8.54
C THR A 129 8.10 -18.28 -7.73
N GLY A 130 6.89 -18.03 -7.22
CA GLY A 130 6.56 -16.81 -6.49
C GLY A 130 5.08 -16.72 -6.10
N ARG A 131 4.70 -15.61 -5.49
CA ARG A 131 3.31 -15.26 -5.21
C ARG A 131 2.77 -14.40 -6.35
N TYR A 132 1.55 -14.69 -6.79
CA TYR A 132 0.95 -14.06 -7.97
C TYR A 132 -0.43 -13.49 -7.66
N TYR A 133 -0.64 -12.25 -8.09
CA TYR A 133 -1.96 -11.64 -8.27
C TYR A 133 -2.47 -12.00 -9.67
N ILE A 134 -3.71 -12.48 -9.77
CA ILE A 134 -4.36 -12.80 -11.04
C ILE A 134 -5.73 -12.14 -11.08
N SER A 135 -5.99 -11.36 -12.13
CA SER A 135 -7.27 -10.70 -12.42
C SER A 135 -7.78 -11.17 -13.77
N TYR A 136 -9.08 -11.45 -13.91
CA TYR A 136 -9.70 -11.66 -15.22
C TYR A 136 -11.03 -10.91 -15.38
N GLN A 137 -11.39 -10.67 -16.64
CA GLN A 137 -12.72 -10.26 -17.06
C GLN A 137 -13.19 -11.05 -18.28
N ILE A 138 -14.49 -11.35 -18.36
CA ILE A 138 -15.17 -11.88 -19.55
C ILE A 138 -16.48 -11.11 -19.71
N ASN A 139 -16.70 -10.51 -20.88
CA ASN A 139 -17.92 -9.79 -21.25
C ASN A 139 -18.58 -10.50 -22.44
N THR A 140 -19.86 -10.86 -22.30
CA THR A 140 -20.62 -11.57 -23.32
C THR A 140 -21.71 -10.68 -23.92
N THR A 141 -22.09 -10.93 -25.18
CA THR A 141 -23.08 -10.09 -25.89
C THR A 141 -24.51 -10.26 -25.37
N ALA A 142 -24.77 -11.35 -24.65
CA ALA A 142 -26.03 -11.64 -23.98
C ALA A 142 -25.76 -12.43 -22.69
N ALA A 143 -26.74 -12.46 -21.79
CA ALA A 143 -26.65 -13.27 -20.58
C ALA A 143 -26.71 -14.77 -20.91
N VAL A 144 -25.87 -15.57 -20.24
CA VAL A 144 -25.68 -17.01 -20.53
C VAL A 144 -25.65 -17.84 -19.25
N LEU A 145 -26.12 -19.09 -19.32
CA LEU A 145 -26.10 -20.03 -18.18
C LEU A 145 -24.74 -20.73 -18.07
N ALA A 146 -23.67 -19.94 -18.01
CA ALA A 146 -22.30 -20.37 -17.81
C ALA A 146 -21.70 -19.71 -16.56
N GLY A 147 -20.69 -20.35 -16.00
CA GLY A 147 -19.80 -19.83 -14.96
C GLY A 147 -18.38 -19.67 -15.51
N SER A 148 -17.49 -19.08 -14.73
CA SER A 148 -16.08 -18.88 -15.09
C SER A 148 -15.16 -19.35 -13.98
N ARG A 149 -13.96 -19.82 -14.32
CA ARG A 149 -12.92 -20.21 -13.37
C ARG A 149 -11.53 -20.05 -13.97
N LEU A 150 -10.53 -19.91 -13.13
CA LEU A 150 -9.14 -20.16 -13.51
C LEU A 150 -8.79 -21.60 -13.17
N LEU A 151 -8.06 -22.27 -14.05
CA LEU A 151 -7.47 -23.59 -13.82
C LEU A 151 -5.95 -23.44 -13.68
N LEU A 152 -5.41 -24.07 -12.65
CA LEU A 152 -4.01 -24.42 -12.50
C LEU A 152 -3.77 -25.78 -13.17
N ASN A 153 -2.71 -25.87 -13.99
CA ASN A 153 -2.25 -27.08 -14.66
C ASN A 153 -3.38 -27.80 -15.42
N GLY A 154 -4.21 -27.01 -16.12
CA GLY A 154 -5.32 -27.45 -16.97
C GLY A 154 -6.46 -28.21 -16.29
N THR A 155 -6.42 -28.42 -14.97
CA THR A 155 -7.31 -29.39 -14.29
C THR A 155 -7.79 -28.95 -12.91
N THR A 156 -7.00 -28.17 -12.17
CA THR A 156 -7.29 -27.84 -10.77
C THR A 156 -7.84 -26.42 -10.67
N PRO A 157 -9.11 -26.20 -10.29
CA PRO A 157 -9.64 -24.85 -10.13
C PRO A 157 -8.89 -24.06 -9.06
N ILE A 158 -8.44 -22.85 -9.40
CA ILE A 158 -7.77 -21.97 -8.44
C ILE A 158 -8.82 -21.52 -7.40
N PRO A 159 -8.57 -21.71 -6.09
CA PRO A 159 -9.51 -21.29 -5.05
C PRO A 159 -9.88 -19.80 -5.17
N GLY A 160 -11.14 -19.47 -4.91
CA GLY A 160 -11.68 -18.11 -5.07
C GLY A 160 -12.05 -17.73 -6.52
N SER A 161 -11.43 -18.33 -7.55
CA SER A 161 -11.63 -17.91 -8.95
C SER A 161 -13.00 -18.29 -9.56
N ILE A 162 -13.75 -19.19 -8.92
CA ILE A 162 -14.96 -19.80 -9.45
C ILE A 162 -16.18 -18.87 -9.28
N ILE A 163 -16.75 -18.44 -10.41
CA ILE A 163 -18.09 -17.86 -10.48
C ILE A 163 -19.04 -18.97 -10.94
N SER A 164 -20.00 -19.36 -10.10
CA SER A 164 -20.96 -20.41 -10.43
C SER A 164 -21.91 -19.98 -11.56
N PRO A 165 -22.36 -20.91 -12.44
CA PRO A 165 -23.35 -20.59 -13.46
C PRO A 165 -24.66 -20.09 -12.86
N ALA A 166 -25.14 -18.94 -13.32
CA ALA A 166 -26.45 -18.40 -12.96
C ALA A 166 -27.11 -17.69 -14.15
N VAL A 167 -28.44 -17.62 -14.14
CA VAL A 167 -29.21 -16.91 -15.17
C VAL A 167 -29.01 -15.41 -15.01
N GLY A 168 -28.80 -14.69 -16.13
CA GLY A 168 -28.69 -13.23 -16.13
C GLY A 168 -27.26 -12.68 -16.06
N ILE A 169 -26.24 -13.53 -15.96
CA ILE A 169 -24.84 -13.09 -16.00
C ILE A 169 -24.39 -12.90 -17.45
N SER A 170 -23.88 -11.71 -17.77
CA SER A 170 -23.18 -11.39 -19.03
C SER A 170 -21.78 -10.78 -18.82
N GLN A 171 -21.34 -10.72 -17.57
CA GLN A 171 -20.05 -10.17 -17.17
C GLN A 171 -19.49 -11.00 -16.01
N TYR A 172 -18.24 -11.43 -16.13
CA TYR A 172 -17.54 -12.27 -15.17
C TYR A 172 -16.22 -11.60 -14.83
N ASN A 173 -16.02 -11.23 -13.56
CA ASN A 173 -14.80 -10.58 -13.09
C ASN A 173 -14.37 -11.21 -11.77
N ASN A 174 -13.08 -11.51 -11.62
CA ASN A 174 -12.55 -12.07 -10.37
C ASN A 174 -11.06 -11.76 -10.23
N ASP A 175 -10.64 -11.58 -8.97
CA ASP A 175 -9.28 -11.30 -8.55
C ASP A 175 -8.86 -12.34 -7.50
N VAL A 176 -7.72 -13.00 -7.69
CA VAL A 176 -7.18 -14.00 -6.76
C VAL A 176 -5.69 -13.78 -6.51
N ILE A 177 -5.23 -14.22 -5.33
CA ILE A 177 -3.80 -14.33 -5.02
C ILE A 177 -3.48 -15.81 -4.79
N VAL A 178 -2.44 -16.31 -5.46
CA VAL A 178 -2.05 -17.73 -5.46
C VAL A 178 -0.53 -17.86 -5.50
N ASP A 179 0.01 -18.84 -4.78
CA ASP A 179 1.43 -19.20 -4.88
C ASP A 179 1.61 -20.17 -6.05
N LEU A 180 2.52 -19.86 -6.97
CA LEU A 180 2.78 -20.64 -8.19
C LEU A 180 4.25 -21.03 -8.27
N THR A 181 4.52 -22.11 -8.99
CA THR A 181 5.86 -22.60 -9.30
C THR A 181 6.22 -22.34 -10.76
N ALA A 182 7.52 -22.18 -11.04
CA ALA A 182 7.99 -22.04 -12.42
C ALA A 182 7.57 -23.28 -13.25
N GLY A 183 6.89 -23.05 -14.38
CA GLY A 183 6.33 -24.10 -15.23
C GLY A 183 4.87 -24.47 -14.93
N ASP A 184 4.26 -23.94 -13.86
CA ASP A 184 2.80 -24.05 -13.68
C ASP A 184 2.07 -23.33 -14.82
N THR A 185 0.92 -23.83 -15.22
CA THR A 185 0.08 -23.20 -16.25
C THR A 185 -1.24 -22.68 -15.71
N ILE A 186 -1.66 -21.53 -16.23
CA ILE A 186 -2.90 -20.83 -15.90
C ILE A 186 -3.78 -20.77 -17.15
N THR A 187 -5.01 -21.24 -17.03
CA THR A 187 -6.01 -21.28 -18.10
C THR A 187 -7.30 -20.61 -17.62
N LEU A 188 -7.81 -19.64 -18.37
CA LEU A 188 -9.13 -19.04 -18.12
C LEU A 188 -10.20 -19.88 -18.82
N GLN A 189 -11.24 -20.29 -18.09
CA GLN A 189 -12.23 -21.25 -18.61
C GLN A 189 -13.67 -20.84 -18.29
N LEU A 190 -14.56 -20.97 -19.28
CA LEU A 190 -16.01 -20.96 -19.09
C LEU A 190 -16.53 -22.38 -18.89
N PHE A 191 -17.42 -22.61 -17.93
CA PHE A 191 -17.94 -23.95 -17.60
C PHE A 191 -19.43 -23.92 -17.23
N GLY A 192 -20.09 -25.08 -17.22
CA GLY A 192 -21.48 -25.19 -16.78
C GLY A 192 -22.26 -26.23 -17.59
N LEU A 193 -23.55 -25.96 -17.79
CA LEU A 193 -24.34 -26.70 -18.77
C LEU A 193 -23.88 -26.34 -20.19
N ALA A 194 -24.15 -27.21 -21.16
CA ALA A 194 -23.79 -26.96 -22.55
C ALA A 194 -24.46 -25.67 -23.06
N ALA A 195 -23.66 -24.69 -23.46
CA ALA A 195 -24.12 -23.34 -23.79
C ALA A 195 -23.29 -22.74 -24.93
N VAL A 196 -23.92 -21.92 -25.76
CA VAL A 196 -23.25 -21.12 -26.77
C VAL A 196 -23.05 -19.72 -26.18
N VAL A 197 -21.80 -19.34 -25.96
CA VAL A 197 -21.42 -18.03 -25.44
C VAL A 197 -20.81 -17.22 -26.57
N THR A 198 -21.19 -15.95 -26.71
CA THR A 198 -20.54 -15.03 -27.65
C THR A 198 -19.88 -13.91 -26.86
N LEU A 199 -18.57 -13.77 -27.00
CA LEU A 199 -17.82 -12.68 -26.40
C LEU A 199 -18.18 -11.34 -27.09
N VAL A 200 -18.17 -10.26 -26.30
CA VAL A 200 -18.11 -8.90 -26.84
C VAL A 200 -16.85 -8.78 -27.72
N GLY A 201 -16.91 -7.97 -28.77
CA GLY A 201 -15.81 -7.82 -29.72
C GLY A 201 -15.87 -6.51 -30.48
N GLY A 202 -15.22 -6.45 -31.65
CA GLY A 202 -15.14 -5.24 -32.46
C GLY A 202 -14.26 -4.14 -31.84
N GLY A 203 -13.23 -4.54 -31.08
CA GLY A 203 -12.30 -3.64 -30.39
C GLY A 203 -12.62 -3.40 -28.92
N ALA A 204 -13.84 -3.76 -28.46
CA ALA A 204 -14.16 -3.82 -27.04
C ALA A 204 -13.69 -5.16 -26.44
N THR A 205 -13.25 -5.16 -25.18
CA THR A 205 -12.69 -6.34 -24.51
C THR A 205 -13.75 -7.40 -24.21
N GLY A 206 -13.78 -8.46 -25.00
CA GLY A 206 -14.57 -9.67 -24.78
C GLY A 206 -14.05 -10.55 -23.66
N ALA A 207 -12.73 -10.68 -23.55
CA ALA A 207 -12.09 -11.30 -22.38
C ALA A 207 -10.71 -10.69 -22.15
N ALA A 208 -10.23 -10.68 -20.90
CA ALA A 208 -8.84 -10.38 -20.59
C ALA A 208 -8.39 -11.09 -19.30
N LEU A 209 -7.09 -11.31 -19.20
CA LEU A 209 -6.39 -11.94 -18.09
C LEU A 209 -5.12 -11.12 -17.80
N THR A 210 -4.88 -10.81 -16.54
CA THR A 210 -3.70 -10.13 -16.03
C THR A 210 -3.07 -11.00 -14.95
N ILE A 211 -1.79 -11.31 -15.05
CA ILE A 211 -1.03 -12.02 -14.02
C ILE A 211 0.17 -11.17 -13.65
N ILE A 212 0.38 -10.92 -12.36
CA ILE A 212 1.48 -10.11 -11.85
C ILE A 212 2.12 -10.89 -10.70
N ARG A 213 3.41 -11.19 -10.79
CA ARG A 213 4.17 -11.66 -9.62
C ARG A 213 4.28 -10.51 -8.62
N VAL A 214 4.16 -10.82 -7.32
CA VAL A 214 4.20 -9.83 -6.23
C VAL A 214 5.20 -10.17 -5.12
N GLU A 215 5.70 -11.42 -5.06
CA GLU A 215 6.79 -11.91 -4.20
C GLU A 215 7.54 -13.07 -4.89
#